data_AF-A0A921K4H7-F1
#
_entry.id   AF-A0A921K4H7-F1
#
_cell.length_a   1.000
_cell.length_b   1.000
_cell.length_c   1.000
_cell.angle_alpha   90.00
_cell.angle_beta   90.00
_cell.angle_gamma   90.00
#
_symmetry.space_group_name_H-M   'P 1'
#
loop_
_entity.id
_entity.type
_entity.pdbx_description
1 polymer ?
#
loop_
_entity_poly.entity_id
_entity_poly.type
_entity_poly.pdbx_seq_one_letter_code
_entity_poly.pdbx_strand_id
1 'polypeptide(L)'
;MEKEKDSKLKQAMKGLDSFLTTHYSFRYNQITEQCEFHDKHKFDKYRVVDEREFNTLVINAIEEGVNCMDRDMRRYLGSSRIPSFHPVTAYLEHLPHWDGHDRVSELARSVSDETQWVEVFHIWMLGMVMQWSGKNRMHGNCLIPILVNPLQGLKKSTFCRSLLPPALRGYYTDDFDVTREGDALRKMRSLALINIDEFNRMEEGKLARLKNLVQMSGLSMRRPFQSSYSQQPRLSSFIGTSNFCDLLTDSSGNRRFYPVMTKGSIRLPRINYKQLYAQLRDELKHNRRYWLSPTEEQAVSLRNDAFLRRPIEESLFYSCFSLPRDGKKFQRWTIGQIYEVMKRASPETMRDVKMRVFGKHLALMGVKKLRTHYGDQYLLNRL
;
A
#
# COMPACT_ATOMS: atom_id res chain seq x y z
N MET A 1 23.34 -42.21 -33.51
CA MET A 1 22.97 -40.79 -33.73
C MET A 1 22.32 -40.14 -32.50
N GLU A 2 21.24 -40.69 -31.93
CA GLU A 2 20.55 -40.07 -30.77
C GLU A 2 21.40 -40.06 -29.48
N LYS A 3 22.02 -41.20 -29.12
CA LYS A 3 22.94 -41.29 -27.97
C LYS A 3 24.15 -40.34 -28.05
N GLU A 4 24.61 -40.06 -29.28
CA GLU A 4 25.76 -39.18 -29.51
C GLU A 4 25.38 -37.69 -29.41
N LYS A 5 24.18 -37.32 -29.89
CA LYS A 5 23.59 -36.00 -29.67
C LYS A 5 23.36 -35.72 -28.18
N ASP A 6 22.85 -36.71 -27.44
CA ASP A 6 22.67 -36.61 -25.99
C ASP A 6 23.98 -36.44 -25.23
N SER A 7 25.05 -37.12 -25.67
CA SER A 7 26.39 -36.98 -25.09
C SER A 7 26.95 -35.56 -25.30
N LYS A 8 26.83 -35.03 -26.53
CA LYS A 8 27.28 -33.66 -26.87
C LYS A 8 26.50 -32.60 -26.10
N LEU A 9 25.18 -32.75 -25.97
CA LEU A 9 24.33 -31.84 -25.19
C LEU A 9 24.70 -31.85 -23.70
N LYS A 10 24.94 -33.03 -23.11
CA LYS A 10 25.39 -33.15 -21.70
C LYS A 10 26.75 -32.49 -21.47
N GLN A 11 27.68 -32.64 -22.40
CA GLN A 11 29.01 -32.03 -22.32
C GLN A 11 28.92 -30.49 -22.44
N ALA A 12 28.11 -29.99 -23.38
CA ALA A 12 27.80 -28.56 -23.50
C ALA A 12 27.20 -27.98 -22.21
N MET A 13 26.24 -28.68 -21.58
CA MET A 13 25.60 -28.20 -20.35
C MET A 13 26.57 -28.19 -19.17
N LYS A 14 27.50 -29.15 -19.11
CA LYS A 14 28.52 -29.20 -18.08
C LYS A 14 29.55 -28.06 -18.25
N GLY A 15 29.96 -27.77 -19.49
CA GLY A 15 30.83 -26.63 -19.80
C GLY A 15 30.17 -25.31 -19.42
N LEU A 16 28.90 -25.14 -19.79
CA LEU A 16 28.12 -23.94 -19.46
C LEU A 16 27.95 -23.74 -17.95
N ASP A 17 27.62 -24.81 -17.22
CA ASP A 17 27.51 -24.79 -15.76
C ASP A 17 28.83 -24.38 -15.10
N SER A 18 29.95 -24.96 -15.53
CA SER A 18 31.29 -24.64 -15.03
C SER A 18 31.65 -23.18 -15.29
N PHE A 19 31.45 -22.69 -16.51
CA PHE A 19 31.71 -21.29 -16.88
C PHE A 19 30.87 -20.33 -16.02
N LEU A 20 29.55 -20.52 -16.02
CA LEU A 20 28.63 -19.60 -15.35
C LEU A 20 28.85 -19.56 -13.83
N THR A 21 29.08 -20.71 -13.21
CA THR A 21 29.31 -20.78 -11.76
C THR A 21 30.70 -20.30 -11.37
N THR A 22 31.68 -20.31 -12.27
CA THR A 22 33.02 -19.77 -12.00
C THR A 22 33.03 -18.24 -12.04
N HIS A 23 32.39 -17.63 -13.05
CA HIS A 23 32.48 -16.20 -13.30
C HIS A 23 31.35 -15.38 -12.67
N TYR A 24 30.18 -15.99 -12.44
CA TYR A 24 28.98 -15.27 -12.03
C TYR A 24 28.28 -15.93 -10.84
N SER A 25 27.52 -15.14 -10.11
CA SER A 25 26.53 -15.63 -9.15
C SER A 25 25.16 -15.25 -9.66
N PHE A 26 24.29 -16.25 -9.83
CA PHE A 26 22.93 -16.07 -10.31
C PHE A 26 21.91 -16.29 -9.21
N ARG A 27 20.78 -15.62 -9.32
CA ARG A 27 19.60 -15.86 -8.48
C ARG A 27 18.32 -15.55 -9.25
N TYR A 28 17.26 -16.27 -8.96
CA TYR A 28 15.96 -16.05 -9.56
C TYR A 28 15.07 -15.27 -8.58
N ASN A 29 14.81 -14.01 -8.88
CA ASN A 29 14.00 -13.15 -8.02
C ASN A 29 12.53 -13.55 -8.12
N GLN A 30 12.00 -14.11 -7.03
CA GLN A 30 10.63 -14.64 -6.96
C GLN A 30 9.54 -13.56 -7.05
N ILE A 31 9.89 -12.30 -6.75
CA ILE A 31 8.96 -11.17 -6.78
C ILE A 31 8.84 -10.63 -8.21
N THR A 32 9.97 -10.39 -8.89
CA THR A 32 10.00 -9.85 -10.25
C THR A 32 9.89 -10.94 -11.32
N GLU A 33 10.05 -12.21 -10.94
CA GLU A 33 10.08 -13.38 -11.84
C GLU A 33 11.21 -13.31 -12.88
N GLN A 34 12.33 -12.66 -12.53
CA GLN A 34 13.48 -12.45 -13.39
C GLN A 34 14.75 -13.12 -12.84
N CYS A 35 15.60 -13.58 -13.76
CA CYS A 35 16.95 -13.99 -13.44
C CYS A 35 17.81 -12.75 -13.21
N GLU A 36 18.55 -12.73 -12.11
CA GLU A 36 19.50 -11.70 -11.75
C GLU A 36 20.89 -12.30 -11.58
N PHE A 37 21.92 -11.52 -11.86
CA PHE A 37 23.29 -11.96 -11.72
C PHE A 37 24.22 -10.83 -11.28
N HIS A 38 25.36 -11.21 -10.73
CA HIS A 38 26.49 -10.30 -10.56
C HIS A 38 27.79 -11.02 -10.96
N ASP A 39 28.77 -10.24 -11.36
CA ASP A 39 30.10 -10.73 -11.76
C ASP A 39 30.93 -10.96 -10.50
N LYS A 40 31.49 -12.16 -10.33
CA LYS A 40 32.25 -12.50 -9.11
C LYS A 40 33.59 -11.77 -9.03
N HIS A 41 34.09 -11.28 -10.17
CA HIS A 41 35.35 -10.55 -10.26
C HIS A 41 35.14 -9.04 -10.13
N LYS A 42 33.89 -8.58 -9.99
CA LYS A 42 33.53 -7.17 -9.79
C LYS A 42 32.80 -6.99 -8.48
N PHE A 43 33.02 -5.85 -7.83
CA PHE A 43 32.23 -5.43 -6.67
C PHE A 43 30.95 -4.73 -7.13
N ASP A 44 30.11 -5.44 -7.89
CA ASP A 44 28.86 -4.93 -8.42
C ASP A 44 27.62 -5.50 -7.69
N LYS A 45 26.48 -4.83 -7.88
CA LYS A 45 25.18 -5.31 -7.37
C LYS A 45 24.58 -6.27 -8.38
N TYR A 46 23.76 -7.20 -7.89
CA TYR A 46 22.90 -8.00 -8.75
C TYR A 46 22.08 -7.11 -9.69
N ARG A 47 22.09 -7.44 -10.98
CA ARG A 47 21.30 -6.82 -12.04
C ARG A 47 20.50 -7.86 -12.81
N VAL A 48 19.41 -7.44 -13.43
CA VAL A 48 18.55 -8.32 -14.23
C VAL A 48 19.33 -8.78 -15.46
N VAL A 49 19.17 -10.06 -15.82
CA VAL A 49 19.63 -10.56 -17.12
C VAL A 49 18.62 -10.11 -18.18
N ASP A 50 18.80 -8.90 -18.69
CA ASP A 50 18.07 -8.42 -19.86
C ASP A 50 18.66 -8.98 -21.17
N GLU A 51 18.13 -8.58 -22.32
CA GLU A 51 18.60 -9.08 -23.61
C GLU A 51 20.07 -8.72 -23.90
N ARG A 52 20.51 -7.54 -23.45
CA ARG A 52 21.89 -7.09 -23.66
C ARG A 52 22.87 -7.89 -22.80
N GLU A 53 22.56 -8.07 -21.53
CA GLU A 53 23.37 -8.88 -20.61
C GLU A 53 23.34 -10.36 -21.03
N PHE A 54 22.19 -10.86 -21.50
CA PHE A 54 22.08 -12.20 -22.05
C PHE A 54 23.04 -12.42 -23.23
N ASN A 55 23.05 -11.51 -24.21
CA ASN A 55 23.95 -11.60 -25.37
C ASN A 55 25.42 -11.53 -24.94
N THR A 56 25.73 -10.71 -23.93
CA THR A 56 27.09 -10.61 -23.37
C THR A 56 27.53 -11.92 -22.70
N LEU A 57 26.65 -12.56 -21.93
CA LEU A 57 26.93 -13.86 -21.30
C LEU A 57 27.21 -14.95 -22.34
N VAL A 58 26.45 -14.96 -23.44
CA VAL A 58 26.66 -15.90 -24.56
C VAL A 58 28.02 -15.67 -25.22
N ILE A 59 28.36 -14.41 -25.56
CA ILE A 59 29.66 -14.08 -26.19
C ILE A 59 30.82 -14.52 -25.29
N ASN A 60 30.78 -14.18 -24.00
CA ASN A 60 31.85 -14.54 -23.07
C ASN A 60 32.01 -16.07 -22.94
N ALA A 61 30.90 -16.82 -22.94
CA ALA A 61 30.96 -18.28 -22.91
C ALA A 61 31.64 -18.85 -24.17
N ILE A 62 31.32 -18.30 -25.34
CA ILE A 62 31.92 -18.71 -26.62
C ILE A 62 33.42 -18.37 -26.65
N GLU A 63 33.82 -17.20 -26.17
CA GLU A 63 35.23 -16.78 -26.09
C GLU A 63 36.07 -17.68 -25.20
N GLU A 64 35.49 -18.23 -24.13
CA GLU A 64 36.13 -19.24 -23.27
C GLU A 64 36.04 -20.68 -23.80
N GLY A 65 35.53 -20.86 -25.03
CA GLY A 65 35.46 -22.16 -25.69
C GLY A 65 34.30 -23.05 -25.23
N VAL A 66 33.29 -22.49 -24.54
CA VAL A 66 32.09 -23.23 -24.18
C VAL A 66 31.24 -23.44 -25.43
N ASN A 67 31.08 -24.70 -25.84
CA ASN A 67 30.22 -25.08 -26.96
C ASN A 67 28.73 -25.00 -26.57
N CYS A 68 28.17 -23.79 -26.47
CA CYS A 68 26.76 -23.54 -26.16
C CYS A 68 26.06 -22.69 -27.22
N MET A 69 24.77 -22.93 -27.43
CA MET A 69 23.89 -22.07 -28.23
C MET A 69 23.04 -21.16 -27.33
N ASP A 70 22.45 -20.10 -27.88
CA ASP A 70 21.49 -19.23 -27.17
C ASP A 70 20.38 -20.02 -26.46
N ARG A 71 19.86 -21.06 -27.13
CA ARG A 71 18.79 -21.91 -26.56
C ARG A 71 19.25 -22.62 -25.29
N ASP A 72 20.51 -23.00 -25.23
CA ASP A 72 21.12 -23.68 -24.08
C ASP A 72 21.27 -22.71 -22.91
N MET A 73 21.78 -21.50 -23.18
CA MET A 73 21.86 -20.41 -22.20
C MET A 73 20.47 -20.03 -21.65
N ARG A 74 19.46 -19.86 -22.51
CA ARG A 74 18.08 -19.58 -22.08
C ARG A 74 17.52 -20.70 -21.21
N ARG A 75 17.75 -21.96 -21.59
CA ARG A 75 17.31 -23.12 -20.80
C ARG A 75 17.99 -23.17 -19.44
N TYR A 76 19.29 -22.89 -19.38
CA TYR A 76 20.04 -22.88 -18.13
C TYR A 76 19.51 -21.80 -17.18
N LEU A 77 19.43 -20.55 -17.66
CA LEU A 77 19.00 -19.39 -16.87
C LEU A 77 17.52 -19.45 -16.45
N GLY A 78 16.69 -20.14 -17.23
CA GLY A 78 15.28 -20.38 -16.91
C GLY A 78 15.01 -21.64 -16.08
N SER A 79 16.04 -22.39 -15.69
CA SER A 79 15.89 -23.64 -14.93
C SER A 79 16.00 -23.44 -13.42
N SER A 80 15.56 -24.46 -12.67
CA SER A 80 15.74 -24.54 -11.22
C SER A 80 17.19 -24.68 -10.76
N ARG A 81 18.17 -24.74 -11.68
CA ARG A 81 19.59 -24.62 -11.33
C ARG A 81 19.91 -23.23 -10.78
N ILE A 82 19.19 -22.21 -11.23
CA ILE A 82 19.31 -20.87 -10.67
C ILE A 82 18.57 -20.85 -9.33
N PRO A 83 19.26 -20.59 -8.20
CA PRO A 83 18.63 -20.62 -6.89
C PRO A 83 17.57 -19.53 -6.78
N SER A 84 16.41 -19.89 -6.23
CA SER A 84 15.36 -18.94 -5.92
C SER A 84 15.81 -17.95 -4.84
N PHE A 85 15.44 -16.69 -5.01
CA PHE A 85 15.73 -15.60 -4.08
C PHE A 85 14.48 -14.77 -3.86
N HIS A 86 14.07 -14.62 -2.60
CA HIS A 86 13.01 -13.70 -2.21
C HIS A 86 13.63 -12.49 -1.49
N PRO A 87 13.77 -11.33 -2.16
CA PRO A 87 14.49 -10.16 -1.66
C PRO A 87 14.09 -9.73 -0.25
N VAL A 88 12.79 -9.72 0.04
CA VAL A 88 12.26 -9.25 1.32
C VAL A 88 12.52 -10.26 2.44
N THR A 89 12.19 -11.54 2.24
CA THR A 89 12.50 -12.63 3.18
C THR A 89 13.99 -12.71 3.47
N ALA A 90 14.83 -12.68 2.44
CA ALA A 90 16.28 -12.70 2.60
C ALA A 90 16.76 -11.49 3.43
N TYR A 91 16.20 -10.30 3.21
CA TYR A 91 16.52 -9.14 4.03
C TYR A 91 16.18 -9.37 5.51
N LEU A 92 14.99 -9.89 5.81
CA LEU A 92 14.53 -10.15 7.19
C LEU A 92 15.33 -11.25 7.90
N GLU A 93 15.77 -12.27 7.18
CA GLU A 93 16.57 -13.39 7.71
C GLU A 93 17.98 -12.95 8.12
N HIS A 94 18.59 -12.03 7.37
CA HIS A 94 19.96 -11.54 7.62
C HIS A 94 20.03 -10.38 8.63
N LEU A 95 18.92 -10.02 9.28
CA LEU A 95 18.92 -8.97 10.31
C LEU A 95 19.64 -9.43 11.58
N PRO A 96 20.38 -8.53 12.25
CA PRO A 96 20.99 -8.82 13.55
C PRO A 96 19.91 -8.99 14.65
N HIS A 97 20.34 -9.40 15.84
CA HIS A 97 19.48 -9.28 17.02
C HIS A 97 19.11 -7.81 17.29
N TRP A 98 17.88 -7.60 17.75
CA TRP A 98 17.45 -6.28 18.18
C TRP A 98 18.25 -5.87 19.42
N ASP A 99 18.72 -4.63 19.43
CA ASP A 99 19.51 -4.06 20.51
C ASP A 99 18.67 -3.43 21.64
N GLY A 100 17.34 -3.56 21.59
CA GLY A 100 16.43 -3.06 22.62
C GLY A 100 16.01 -1.59 22.47
N HIS A 101 16.55 -0.86 21.49
CA HIS A 101 16.22 0.56 21.29
C HIS A 101 15.02 0.74 20.35
N ASP A 102 14.00 1.50 20.79
CA ASP A 102 12.74 1.71 20.07
C ASP A 102 12.86 2.77 18.97
N ARG A 103 13.27 2.31 17.79
CA ARG A 103 13.47 3.15 16.60
C ARG A 103 12.18 3.41 15.83
N VAL A 104 11.17 2.55 16.00
CA VAL A 104 9.88 2.72 15.33
C VAL A 104 9.19 3.97 15.87
N SER A 105 9.18 4.16 17.19
CA SER A 105 8.61 5.35 17.81
C SER A 105 9.41 6.62 17.49
N GLU A 106 10.74 6.57 17.47
CA GLU A 106 11.57 7.71 17.04
C GLU A 106 11.27 8.13 15.60
N LEU A 107 11.12 7.16 14.70
CA LEU A 107 10.77 7.41 13.32
C LEU A 107 9.36 8.01 13.20
N ALA A 108 8.40 7.51 13.95
CA ALA A 108 7.04 8.06 13.99
C ALA A 108 7.04 9.53 14.46
N ARG A 109 7.82 9.85 15.50
CA ARG A 109 7.94 11.22 16.04
C ARG A 109 8.59 12.23 15.10
N SER A 110 9.31 11.77 14.08
CA SER A 110 9.78 12.65 12.99
C SER A 110 8.64 13.24 12.16
N VAL A 111 7.45 12.64 12.22
CA VAL A 111 6.23 13.09 11.53
C VAL A 111 5.33 13.90 12.48
N SER A 112 4.94 13.32 13.62
CA SER A 112 4.01 13.91 14.60
C SER A 112 4.33 13.42 16.02
N ASP A 113 4.11 14.26 17.05
CA ASP A 113 4.27 13.90 18.47
C ASP A 113 3.01 13.29 19.07
N GLU A 114 1.93 13.26 18.29
CA GLU A 114 0.66 12.70 18.71
C GLU A 114 0.83 11.23 19.14
N THR A 115 0.47 10.92 20.40
CA THR A 115 0.67 9.60 20.99
C THR A 115 0.00 8.49 20.18
N GLN A 116 -1.26 8.72 19.77
CA GLN A 116 -2.01 7.76 18.97
C GLN A 116 -1.37 7.53 17.59
N TRP A 117 -0.74 8.55 16.99
CA TRP A 117 0.00 8.38 15.74
C TRP A 117 1.18 7.42 15.91
N VAL A 118 1.96 7.58 16.98
CA VAL A 118 3.12 6.73 17.25
C VAL A 118 2.70 5.27 17.37
N GLU A 119 1.62 5.00 18.11
CA GLU A 119 1.06 3.66 18.28
C GLU A 119 0.55 3.06 16.96
N VAL A 120 -0.25 3.84 16.21
CA VAL A 120 -0.85 3.41 14.94
C VAL A 120 0.24 3.16 13.89
N PHE A 121 1.26 4.03 13.82
CA PHE A 121 2.39 3.86 12.93
C PHE A 121 3.18 2.59 13.25
N HIS A 122 3.38 2.29 14.54
CA HIS A 122 4.06 1.07 14.98
C HIS A 122 3.27 -0.18 14.59
N ILE A 123 1.96 -0.21 14.88
CA ILE A 123 1.07 -1.30 14.47
C ILE A 123 1.10 -1.50 12.95
N TRP A 124 1.07 -0.40 12.19
CA TRP A 124 1.15 -0.46 10.73
C TRP A 124 2.50 -0.99 10.21
N MET A 125 3.63 -0.58 10.79
CA MET A 125 4.97 -1.10 10.44
C MET A 125 5.09 -2.60 10.75
N LEU A 126 4.54 -3.05 11.88
CA LEU A 126 4.45 -4.47 12.23
C LEU A 126 3.60 -5.21 11.19
N GLY A 127 2.44 -4.66 10.82
CA GLY A 127 1.57 -5.23 9.78
C GLY A 127 2.27 -5.35 8.43
N MET A 128 3.10 -4.36 8.08
CA MET A 128 3.91 -4.38 6.86
C MET A 128 4.94 -5.51 6.89
N VAL A 129 5.75 -5.62 7.95
CA VAL A 129 6.75 -6.70 8.07
C VAL A 129 6.10 -8.07 8.18
N MET A 130 4.92 -8.17 8.81
CA MET A 130 4.16 -9.40 8.85
C MET A 130 3.65 -9.82 7.46
N GLN A 131 3.15 -8.87 6.66
CA GLN A 131 2.76 -9.10 5.27
C GLN A 131 3.94 -9.62 4.44
N TRP A 132 5.11 -9.00 4.61
CA TRP A 132 6.36 -9.37 3.96
C TRP A 132 6.82 -10.79 4.21
N SER A 133 6.51 -11.34 5.39
CA SER A 133 6.86 -12.73 5.73
C SER A 133 6.05 -13.78 4.97
N GLY A 134 4.99 -13.38 4.23
CA GLY A 134 4.06 -14.29 3.57
C GLY A 134 3.21 -15.15 4.53
N LYS A 135 3.36 -14.95 5.85
CA LYS A 135 2.60 -15.66 6.89
C LYS A 135 1.27 -14.98 7.23
N ASN A 136 1.03 -13.78 6.72
CA ASN A 136 -0.22 -13.07 6.96
C ASN A 136 -1.36 -13.66 6.13
N ARG A 137 -2.07 -14.64 6.68
CA ARG A 137 -3.11 -15.40 5.97
C ARG A 137 -4.54 -14.93 6.24
N MET A 138 -4.76 -14.16 7.32
CA MET A 138 -6.11 -13.83 7.80
C MET A 138 -6.53 -12.40 7.49
N HIS A 139 -5.64 -11.43 7.65
CA HIS A 139 -5.99 -10.01 7.57
C HIS A 139 -4.89 -9.24 6.83
N GLY A 140 -5.12 -8.73 5.62
CA GLY A 140 -4.15 -7.85 4.98
C GLY A 140 -3.84 -6.63 5.86
N ASN A 141 -2.67 -6.00 5.72
CA ASN A 141 -2.42 -4.72 6.38
C ASN A 141 -3.39 -3.67 5.79
N CYS A 142 -4.52 -3.49 6.48
CA CYS A 142 -5.68 -2.74 5.99
C CYS A 142 -5.63 -1.25 6.35
N LEU A 143 -4.77 -0.90 7.30
CA LEU A 143 -4.59 0.46 7.79
C LEU A 143 -3.65 1.23 6.86
N ILE A 144 -4.01 2.47 6.53
CA ILE A 144 -3.27 3.34 5.63
C ILE A 144 -2.98 4.66 6.36
N PRO A 145 -1.76 4.84 6.89
CA PRO A 145 -1.27 6.15 7.30
C PRO A 145 -1.31 7.15 6.13
N ILE A 146 -1.81 8.36 6.36
CA ILE A 146 -1.80 9.43 5.36
C ILE A 146 -1.11 10.64 5.94
N LEU A 147 0.03 11.03 5.37
CA LEU A 147 0.77 12.20 5.80
C LEU A 147 0.17 13.45 5.18
N VAL A 148 -0.35 14.34 6.02
CA VAL A 148 -1.07 15.54 5.62
C VAL A 148 -0.24 16.77 5.96
N ASN A 149 -0.01 17.62 4.97
CA ASN A 149 0.41 18.98 5.24
C ASN A 149 0.08 19.90 4.05
N PRO A 150 -0.65 21.01 4.26
CA PRO A 150 -0.98 21.99 3.22
C PRO A 150 0.23 22.59 2.50
N LEU A 151 1.37 22.69 3.19
CA LEU A 151 2.59 23.19 2.59
C LEU A 151 3.24 22.10 1.73
N GLN A 152 3.60 22.50 0.51
CA GLN A 152 4.35 21.64 -0.42
C GLN A 152 5.84 21.56 -0.03
N GLY A 153 6.55 20.58 -0.59
CA GLY A 153 8.02 20.46 -0.39
C GLY A 153 8.45 19.94 0.99
N LEU A 154 7.52 19.45 1.81
CA LEU A 154 7.80 18.99 3.19
C LEU A 154 8.34 17.56 3.31
N LYS A 155 8.88 17.01 2.20
CA LYS A 155 9.54 15.70 2.16
C LYS A 155 8.66 14.51 2.59
N LYS A 156 7.32 14.61 2.44
CA LYS A 156 6.37 13.53 2.76
C LYS A 156 6.63 12.27 1.93
N SER A 157 6.67 12.38 0.60
CA SER A 157 6.96 11.24 -0.29
C SER A 157 8.40 10.72 -0.11
N THR A 158 9.34 11.61 0.22
CA THR A 158 10.72 11.22 0.59
C THR A 158 10.73 10.38 1.85
N PHE A 159 9.95 10.75 2.87
CA PHE A 159 9.78 9.95 4.09
C PHE A 159 9.20 8.58 3.74
N CYS A 160 8.10 8.51 2.99
CA CYS A 160 7.47 7.25 2.58
C CYS A 160 8.49 6.32 1.88
N ARG A 161 9.25 6.84 0.92
CA ARG A 161 10.30 6.08 0.21
C ARG A 161 11.45 5.67 1.12
N SER A 162 11.78 6.50 2.13
CA SER A 162 12.84 6.23 3.10
C SER A 162 12.47 5.18 4.15
N LEU A 163 11.19 4.79 4.26
CA LEU A 163 10.80 3.68 5.12
C LEU A 163 11.46 2.38 4.66
N LEU A 164 11.61 2.18 3.34
CA LEU A 164 12.29 1.01 2.81
C LEU A 164 13.82 1.13 2.89
N PRO A 165 14.51 0.06 3.33
CA PRO A 165 15.96 0.01 3.32
C PRO A 165 16.49 0.13 1.89
N PRO A 166 17.74 0.60 1.68
CA PRO A 166 18.32 0.75 0.34
C PRO A 166 18.19 -0.50 -0.54
N ALA A 167 18.32 -1.70 0.05
CA ALA A 167 18.19 -2.98 -0.64
C ALA A 167 16.77 -3.29 -1.15
N LEU A 168 15.73 -2.71 -0.52
CA LEU A 168 14.33 -2.93 -0.90
C LEU A 168 13.68 -1.71 -1.57
N ARG A 169 14.43 -0.63 -1.80
CA ARG A 169 13.89 0.62 -2.35
C ARG A 169 13.36 0.49 -3.78
N GLY A 170 13.76 -0.55 -4.52
CA GLY A 170 13.19 -0.91 -5.82
C GLY A 170 11.77 -1.48 -5.74
N TYR A 171 11.28 -1.86 -4.56
CA TYR A 171 9.93 -2.37 -4.32
C TYR A 171 8.99 -1.29 -3.75
N TYR A 172 9.26 -0.02 -4.07
CA TYR A 172 8.43 1.13 -3.74
C TYR A 172 7.86 1.76 -5.01
N THR A 173 6.61 2.22 -4.97
CA THR A 173 6.02 3.08 -6.00
C THR A 173 5.17 4.18 -5.37
N ASP A 174 5.11 5.33 -6.03
CA ASP A 174 4.07 6.36 -5.86
C ASP A 174 3.12 6.43 -7.08
N ASP A 175 3.44 5.73 -8.17
CA ASP A 175 2.54 5.50 -9.29
C ASP A 175 1.61 4.32 -8.98
N PHE A 176 0.38 4.60 -8.55
CA PHE A 176 -0.64 3.59 -8.27
C PHE A 176 -2.04 4.05 -8.70
N ASP A 177 -2.61 3.36 -9.69
CA ASP A 177 -3.94 3.62 -10.20
C ASP A 177 -4.90 2.46 -9.88
N VAL A 178 -5.84 2.71 -8.97
CA VAL A 178 -6.89 1.75 -8.54
C VAL A 178 -7.89 1.41 -9.64
N THR A 179 -7.94 2.19 -10.73
CA THR A 179 -8.86 1.93 -11.84
C THR A 179 -8.38 0.81 -12.76
N ARG A 180 -7.07 0.55 -12.78
CA ARG A 180 -6.43 -0.48 -13.60
C ARG A 180 -6.22 -1.74 -12.77
N GLU A 181 -7.30 -2.48 -12.51
CA GLU A 181 -7.31 -3.61 -11.58
C GLU A 181 -6.16 -4.61 -11.80
N GLY A 182 -5.88 -5.01 -13.04
CA GLY A 182 -4.77 -5.92 -13.34
C GLY A 182 -3.37 -5.37 -13.00
N ASP A 183 -3.13 -4.07 -13.23
CA ASP A 183 -1.87 -3.42 -12.82
C ASP A 183 -1.81 -3.25 -11.30
N ALA A 184 -2.93 -2.86 -10.67
CA ALA A 184 -3.02 -2.70 -9.22
C ALA A 184 -2.70 -4.02 -8.50
N LEU A 185 -3.32 -5.14 -8.92
CA LEU A 185 -3.06 -6.47 -8.36
C LEU A 185 -1.59 -6.90 -8.58
N ARG A 186 -1.02 -6.62 -9.76
CA ARG A 186 0.40 -6.90 -10.02
C ARG A 186 1.30 -6.10 -9.09
N LYS A 187 1.09 -4.79 -8.96
CA LYS A 187 1.84 -3.92 -8.04
C LYS A 187 1.70 -4.38 -6.59
N MET A 188 0.50 -4.84 -6.17
CA MET A 188 0.28 -5.38 -4.82
C MET A 188 1.01 -6.69 -4.55
N ARG A 189 1.22 -7.52 -5.59
CA ARG A 189 2.04 -8.73 -5.52
C ARG A 189 3.53 -8.40 -5.45
N SER A 190 3.99 -7.44 -6.26
CA SER A 190 5.42 -7.24 -6.51
C SER A 190 6.07 -6.12 -5.70
N LEU A 191 5.32 -5.23 -5.07
CA LEU A 191 5.87 -4.09 -4.31
C LEU A 191 5.67 -4.28 -2.81
N ALA A 192 6.66 -3.83 -2.04
CA ALA A 192 6.69 -3.90 -0.59
C ALA A 192 5.89 -2.75 0.05
N LEU A 193 5.95 -1.56 -0.56
CA LEU A 193 5.25 -0.37 -0.10
C LEU A 193 4.72 0.43 -1.30
N ILE A 194 3.43 0.75 -1.27
CA ILE A 194 2.76 1.58 -2.27
C ILE A 194 2.36 2.90 -1.60
N ASN A 195 2.88 4.01 -2.09
CA ASN A 195 2.46 5.35 -1.70
C ASN A 195 1.31 5.81 -2.58
N ILE A 196 0.22 6.23 -1.97
CA ILE A 196 -0.92 6.85 -2.63
C ILE A 196 -0.67 8.36 -2.59
N ASP A 197 -0.01 8.86 -3.63
CA ASP A 197 0.27 10.28 -3.71
C ASP A 197 -1.01 11.08 -4.02
N GLU A 198 -1.04 12.32 -3.54
CA GLU A 198 -2.17 13.24 -3.67
C GLU A 198 -3.53 12.60 -3.34
N PHE A 199 -3.61 11.92 -2.19
CA PHE A 199 -4.78 11.15 -1.77
C PHE A 199 -6.11 11.92 -1.88
N ASN A 200 -6.08 13.24 -1.63
CA ASN A 200 -7.23 14.14 -1.75
C ASN A 200 -7.87 14.20 -3.15
N ARG A 201 -7.13 13.82 -4.21
CA ARG A 201 -7.64 13.76 -5.59
C ARG A 201 -8.45 12.49 -5.87
N MET A 202 -8.52 11.54 -4.94
CA MET A 202 -9.34 10.35 -5.10
C MET A 202 -10.83 10.69 -5.00
N GLU A 203 -11.54 10.40 -6.09
CA GLU A 203 -13.00 10.43 -6.11
C GLU A 203 -13.61 9.27 -5.30
N GLU A 204 -14.87 9.41 -4.87
CA GLU A 204 -15.59 8.42 -4.05
C GLU A 204 -15.54 7.00 -4.64
N GLY A 205 -15.70 6.87 -5.96
CA GLY A 205 -15.62 5.57 -6.66
C GLY A 205 -14.22 4.94 -6.62
N LYS A 206 -13.16 5.74 -6.73
CA LYS A 206 -11.76 5.27 -6.61
C LYS A 206 -11.45 4.89 -5.17
N LEU A 207 -11.91 5.67 -4.20
CA LEU A 207 -11.73 5.40 -2.78
C LEU A 207 -12.42 4.09 -2.35
N ALA A 208 -13.63 3.81 -2.85
CA ALA A 208 -14.31 2.54 -2.61
C ALA A 208 -13.52 1.34 -3.16
N ARG A 209 -12.95 1.46 -4.36
CA ARG A 209 -12.07 0.42 -4.94
C ARG A 209 -10.80 0.23 -4.12
N LEU A 210 -10.17 1.31 -3.66
CA LEU A 210 -9.01 1.25 -2.80
C LEU A 210 -9.31 0.48 -1.50
N LYS A 211 -10.44 0.79 -0.84
CA LYS A 211 -10.88 0.10 0.39
C LYS A 211 -11.00 -1.42 0.16
N ASN A 212 -11.54 -1.83 -0.99
CA ASN A 212 -11.66 -3.25 -1.35
C ASN A 212 -10.29 -3.90 -1.58
N LEU A 213 -9.40 -3.27 -2.35
CA LEU A 213 -8.05 -3.78 -2.63
C LEU A 213 -7.24 -3.95 -1.33
N VAL A 214 -7.28 -2.95 -0.45
CA VAL A 214 -6.54 -2.92 0.80
C VAL A 214 -7.05 -3.97 1.81
N GLN A 215 -8.30 -4.43 1.66
CA GLN A 215 -8.85 -5.52 2.47
C GLN A 215 -8.39 -6.91 2.02
N MET A 216 -7.92 -7.06 0.78
CA MET A 216 -7.50 -8.37 0.26
C MET A 216 -6.24 -8.86 1.00
N SER A 217 -6.32 -10.05 1.59
CA SER A 217 -5.18 -10.75 2.21
C SER A 217 -4.37 -11.58 1.20
N GLY A 218 -5.03 -12.08 0.16
CA GLY A 218 -4.46 -12.79 -0.99
C GLY A 218 -4.99 -12.24 -2.31
N LEU A 219 -4.24 -12.46 -3.40
CA LEU A 219 -4.53 -11.94 -4.72
C LEU A 219 -4.83 -13.10 -5.67
N SER A 220 -6.06 -13.18 -6.18
CA SER A 220 -6.38 -14.12 -7.26
C SER A 220 -5.89 -13.52 -8.58
N MET A 221 -4.82 -14.07 -9.14
CA MET A 221 -4.29 -13.58 -10.42
C MET A 221 -3.64 -14.68 -11.25
N ARG A 222 -3.61 -14.47 -12.57
CA ARG A 222 -2.92 -15.33 -13.53
C ARG A 222 -1.49 -14.84 -13.73
N ARG A 223 -0.50 -15.72 -13.54
CA ARG A 223 0.90 -15.38 -13.84
C ARG A 223 1.13 -15.34 -15.37
N PRO A 224 2.07 -14.51 -15.87
CA PRO A 224 2.59 -14.71 -17.22
C PRO A 224 3.03 -16.16 -17.32
N PHE A 225 2.63 -16.88 -18.37
CA PHE A 225 2.92 -18.32 -18.60
C PHE A 225 2.11 -19.36 -17.80
N GLN A 226 1.18 -18.96 -16.92
CA GLN A 226 0.19 -19.89 -16.35
C GLN A 226 -1.16 -19.75 -17.05
N SER A 227 -1.81 -20.89 -17.31
CA SER A 227 -3.15 -20.93 -17.91
C SER A 227 -4.25 -20.67 -16.87
N SER A 228 -4.00 -20.98 -15.59
CA SER A 228 -4.97 -20.83 -14.50
C SER A 228 -4.67 -19.64 -13.58
N TYR A 229 -5.72 -19.12 -12.96
CA TYR A 229 -5.60 -18.21 -11.83
C TYR A 229 -5.08 -18.97 -10.61
N SER A 230 -4.21 -18.33 -9.84
CA SER A 230 -3.74 -18.86 -8.56
C SER A 230 -3.78 -17.79 -7.49
N GLN A 231 -3.97 -18.23 -6.24
CA GLN A 231 -3.86 -17.36 -5.08
C GLN A 231 -2.40 -17.00 -4.85
N GLN A 232 -2.09 -15.72 -4.97
CA GLN A 232 -0.77 -15.15 -4.75
C GLN A 232 -0.75 -14.41 -3.41
N PRO A 233 0.34 -14.51 -2.63
CA PRO A 233 0.48 -13.67 -1.45
C PRO A 233 0.54 -12.20 -1.88
N ARG A 234 -0.18 -11.35 -1.17
CA ARG A 234 0.00 -9.90 -1.28
C ARG A 234 1.28 -9.52 -0.53
N LEU A 235 2.15 -8.73 -1.15
CA LEU A 235 3.36 -8.22 -0.51
C LEU A 235 3.16 -6.80 0.05
N SER A 236 2.31 -6.00 -0.62
CA SER A 236 2.26 -4.57 -0.40
C SER A 236 1.54 -4.14 0.89
N SER A 237 2.12 -3.16 1.56
CA SER A 237 1.40 -2.23 2.45
C SER A 237 1.18 -0.89 1.76
N PHE A 238 0.23 -0.12 2.26
CA PHE A 238 -0.13 1.18 1.71
C PHE A 238 0.19 2.30 2.70
N ILE A 239 0.65 3.43 2.16
CA ILE A 239 0.79 4.71 2.83
C ILE A 239 0.27 5.79 1.87
N GLY A 240 -0.12 6.96 2.35
CA GLY A 240 -0.58 8.05 1.50
C GLY A 240 0.07 9.38 1.85
N THR A 241 0.05 10.30 0.89
CA THR A 241 0.46 11.69 1.07
C THR A 241 -0.63 12.62 0.57
N SER A 242 -0.87 13.71 1.28
CA SER A 242 -1.78 14.74 0.82
C SER A 242 -1.37 16.14 1.26
N ASN A 243 -1.78 17.12 0.45
CA ASN A 243 -1.68 18.54 0.76
C ASN A 243 -3.01 19.13 1.26
N PHE A 244 -4.02 18.31 1.53
CA PHE A 244 -5.33 18.80 1.97
C PHE A 244 -5.83 17.99 3.15
N CYS A 245 -6.57 18.63 4.06
CA CYS A 245 -7.13 17.95 5.24
C CYS A 245 -8.47 17.27 4.92
N ASP A 246 -9.19 17.73 3.89
CA ASP A 246 -10.50 17.24 3.46
C ASP A 246 -10.38 15.95 2.62
N LEU A 247 -10.01 14.87 3.28
CA LEU A 247 -9.60 13.61 2.66
C LEU A 247 -10.73 12.59 2.57
N LEU A 248 -11.56 12.52 3.59
CA LEU A 248 -12.48 11.40 3.80
C LEU A 248 -13.91 11.84 3.46
N THR A 249 -14.60 11.12 2.60
CA THR A 249 -15.92 11.54 2.07
C THR A 249 -17.11 10.84 2.74
N ASP A 250 -16.90 9.71 3.41
CA ASP A 250 -17.95 8.94 4.06
C ASP A 250 -17.48 8.44 5.42
N SER A 251 -18.38 8.35 6.41
CA SER A 251 -18.05 7.74 7.71
C SER A 251 -17.84 6.22 7.62
N SER A 252 -18.32 5.59 6.54
CA SER A 252 -18.25 4.13 6.36
C SER A 252 -16.86 3.67 5.95
N GLY A 253 -16.11 3.09 6.89
CA GLY A 253 -14.79 2.51 6.61
C GLY A 253 -13.61 3.47 6.69
N ASN A 254 -13.78 4.65 7.31
CA ASN A 254 -12.68 5.55 7.64
C ASN A 254 -11.67 4.97 8.62
N ARG A 255 -12.04 3.92 9.37
CA ARG A 255 -11.12 3.18 10.25
C ARG A 255 -9.89 2.59 9.53
N ARG A 256 -9.94 2.47 8.19
CA ARG A 256 -8.81 1.99 7.36
C ARG A 256 -7.80 3.09 7.03
N PHE A 257 -8.11 4.36 7.31
CA PHE A 257 -7.22 5.48 7.03
C PHE A 257 -6.81 6.15 8.34
N TYR A 258 -5.58 6.63 8.40
CA TYR A 258 -5.11 7.45 9.52
C TYR A 258 -4.42 8.71 8.99
N PRO A 259 -5.17 9.78 8.69
CA PRO A 259 -4.59 11.07 8.40
C PRO A 259 -3.84 11.64 9.61
N VAL A 260 -2.61 12.10 9.41
CA VAL A 260 -1.81 12.75 10.44
C VAL A 260 -1.20 14.02 9.89
N MET A 261 -1.33 15.11 10.65
CA MET A 261 -0.68 16.37 10.32
C MET A 261 0.81 16.28 10.62
N THR A 262 1.66 16.59 9.64
CA THR A 262 3.09 16.69 9.91
C THR A 262 3.40 18.00 10.65
N LYS A 263 4.36 18.00 11.57
CA LYS A 263 4.80 19.23 12.28
C LYS A 263 5.47 20.28 11.38
N GLY A 264 5.66 19.97 10.11
CA GLY A 264 6.44 20.74 9.14
C GLY A 264 7.20 19.81 8.20
N SER A 265 8.39 20.25 7.77
CA SER A 265 9.27 19.44 6.93
C SER A 265 9.79 18.24 7.70
N ILE A 266 9.60 17.03 7.18
CA ILE A 266 10.02 15.81 7.86
C ILE A 266 11.55 15.74 7.81
N ARG A 267 12.17 15.84 8.99
CA ARG A 267 13.62 15.67 9.17
C ARG A 267 13.90 14.21 9.50
N LEU A 268 14.36 13.47 8.49
CA LEU A 268 14.70 12.07 8.67
C LEU A 268 15.91 11.92 9.59
N PRO A 269 15.82 11.11 10.67
CA PRO A 269 17.01 10.71 11.40
C PRO A 269 17.91 9.84 10.51
N ARG A 270 19.15 9.61 10.93
CA ARG A 270 19.98 8.55 10.31
C ARG A 270 19.37 7.19 10.67
N ILE A 271 18.54 6.66 9.76
CA ILE A 271 17.83 5.40 10.00
C ILE A 271 18.82 4.23 9.99
N ASN A 272 18.98 3.58 11.14
CA ASN A 272 19.63 2.28 11.20
C ASN A 272 18.61 1.20 10.79
N TYR A 273 18.50 0.96 9.48
CA TYR A 273 17.53 0.02 8.94
C TYR A 273 17.68 -1.40 9.51
N LYS A 274 18.91 -1.87 9.70
CA LYS A 274 19.15 -3.22 10.24
C LYS A 274 18.51 -3.37 11.61
N GLN A 275 18.70 -2.38 12.50
CA GLN A 275 18.11 -2.42 13.84
C GLN A 275 16.62 -2.07 13.86
N LEU A 276 16.14 -1.15 13.01
CA LEU A 276 14.72 -0.83 12.88
C LEU A 276 13.90 -2.08 12.52
N TYR A 277 14.34 -2.83 11.52
CA TYR A 277 13.65 -4.05 11.12
C TYR A 277 13.96 -5.24 12.06
N ALA A 278 15.10 -5.23 12.76
CA ALA A 278 15.36 -6.21 13.82
C ALA A 278 14.36 -6.06 14.97
N GLN A 279 14.04 -4.81 15.39
CA GLN A 279 12.99 -4.51 16.36
C GLN A 279 11.64 -5.10 15.92
N LEU A 280 11.16 -4.75 14.72
CA LEU A 280 9.88 -5.22 14.21
C LEU A 280 9.83 -6.75 14.10
N ARG A 281 10.92 -7.39 13.66
CA ARG A 281 11.02 -8.85 13.59
C ARG A 281 10.97 -9.48 14.98
N ASP A 282 11.65 -8.89 15.95
CA ASP A 282 11.71 -9.39 17.33
C ASP A 282 10.34 -9.27 18.02
N GLU A 283 9.69 -8.11 17.90
CA GLU A 283 8.34 -7.89 18.43
C GLU A 283 7.32 -8.86 17.83
N LEU A 284 7.38 -9.11 16.51
CA LEU A 284 6.52 -10.12 15.87
C LEU A 284 6.81 -11.54 16.35
N LYS A 285 8.08 -11.91 16.62
CA LYS A 285 8.43 -13.20 17.22
C LYS A 285 7.84 -13.35 18.63
N HIS A 286 7.74 -12.25 19.37
CA HIS A 286 7.09 -12.19 20.68
C HIS A 286 5.58 -11.92 20.60
N ASN A 287 4.95 -12.23 19.45
CA ASN A 287 3.51 -12.13 19.22
C ASN A 287 2.91 -10.73 19.47
N ARG A 288 3.70 -9.66 19.24
CA ARG A 288 3.17 -8.29 19.28
C ARG A 288 2.05 -8.16 18.24
N ARG A 289 0.92 -7.58 18.67
CA ARG A 289 -0.25 -7.36 17.81
C ARG A 289 0.06 -6.38 16.69
N TYR A 290 -0.34 -6.71 15.47
CA TYR A 290 -0.12 -5.92 14.25
C TYR A 290 -1.41 -5.45 13.56
N TRP A 291 -2.53 -5.47 14.31
CA TRP A 291 -3.82 -4.94 13.89
C TRP A 291 -4.44 -4.12 15.02
N LEU A 292 -5.34 -3.20 14.67
CA LEU A 292 -6.11 -2.43 15.64
C LEU A 292 -7.21 -3.32 16.25
N SER A 293 -7.43 -3.18 17.54
CA SER A 293 -8.60 -3.71 18.24
C SER A 293 -9.86 -2.92 17.85
N PRO A 294 -11.07 -3.49 18.04
CA PRO A 294 -12.32 -2.79 17.73
C PRO A 294 -12.47 -1.43 18.43
N THR A 295 -11.96 -1.29 19.66
CA THR A 295 -11.97 -0.03 20.41
C THR A 295 -11.00 1.00 19.80
N GLU A 296 -9.82 0.56 19.38
CA GLU A 296 -8.86 1.44 18.68
C GLU A 296 -9.39 1.84 17.30
N GLU A 297 -10.03 0.93 16.57
CA GLU A 297 -10.69 1.24 15.29
C GLU A 297 -11.80 2.30 15.46
N GLN A 298 -12.58 2.23 16.53
CA GLN A 298 -13.58 3.25 16.87
C GLN A 298 -12.92 4.59 17.22
N ALA A 299 -11.86 4.58 18.03
CA ALA A 299 -11.12 5.80 18.36
C ALA A 299 -10.51 6.47 17.12
N VAL A 300 -9.94 5.68 16.20
CA VAL A 300 -9.47 6.16 14.89
C VAL A 300 -10.63 6.76 14.09
N SER A 301 -11.77 6.08 14.04
CA SER A 301 -12.93 6.58 13.30
C SER A 301 -13.44 7.92 13.84
N LEU A 302 -13.52 8.10 15.17
CA LEU A 302 -13.93 9.34 15.81
C LEU A 302 -12.93 10.48 15.55
N ARG A 303 -11.63 10.19 15.69
CA ARG A 303 -10.57 11.17 15.40
C ARG A 303 -10.60 11.62 13.94
N ASN A 304 -10.91 10.72 13.02
CA ASN A 304 -10.96 11.00 11.59
C ASN A 304 -12.06 12.00 11.19
N ASP A 305 -12.99 12.33 12.08
CA ASP A 305 -14.00 13.36 11.84
C ASP A 305 -13.40 14.74 11.52
N ALA A 306 -12.19 15.02 12.04
CA ALA A 306 -11.45 16.25 11.73
C ALA A 306 -10.90 16.31 10.28
N PHE A 307 -10.87 15.18 9.57
CA PHE A 307 -10.39 15.05 8.19
C PHE A 307 -11.51 14.68 7.21
N LEU A 308 -12.76 14.70 7.67
CA LEU A 308 -13.93 14.56 6.81
C LEU A 308 -14.06 15.78 5.92
N ARG A 309 -14.22 15.56 4.61
CA ARG A 309 -14.60 16.58 3.66
C ARG A 309 -16.02 17.02 3.97
N ARG A 310 -16.14 18.25 4.50
CA ARG A 310 -17.43 18.90 4.74
C ARG A 310 -17.78 19.74 3.52
N PRO A 311 -18.84 19.39 2.77
CA PRO A 311 -19.23 20.17 1.62
C PRO A 311 -19.88 21.48 2.10
N ILE A 312 -19.85 22.52 1.27
CA ILE A 312 -20.26 23.87 1.67
C ILE A 312 -21.73 23.94 2.08
N GLU A 313 -22.58 23.07 1.54
CA GLU A 313 -23.98 22.93 1.92
C GLU A 313 -24.18 22.46 3.37
N GLU A 314 -23.19 21.82 4.01
CA GLU A 314 -23.25 21.46 5.43
C GLU A 314 -23.33 22.71 6.31
N SER A 315 -22.53 23.74 6.00
CA SER A 315 -22.56 25.00 6.74
C SER A 315 -23.89 25.74 6.52
N LEU A 316 -24.41 25.73 5.29
CA LEU A 316 -25.73 26.26 4.96
C LEU A 316 -26.85 25.48 5.66
N PHE A 317 -26.70 24.16 5.80
CA PHE A 317 -27.65 23.34 6.52
C PHE A 317 -27.72 23.77 7.99
N TYR A 318 -26.57 23.92 8.66
CA TYR A 318 -26.53 24.37 10.06
C TYR A 318 -26.93 25.84 10.26
N SER A 319 -26.96 26.67 9.22
CA SER A 319 -27.55 28.01 9.29
C SER A 319 -29.08 28.01 9.18
N CYS A 320 -29.67 26.95 8.61
CA CYS A 320 -31.12 26.82 8.43
C CYS A 320 -31.79 25.89 9.46
N PHE A 321 -31.04 24.89 9.92
CA PHE A 321 -31.54 23.78 10.72
C PHE A 321 -30.59 23.43 11.86
N SER A 322 -31.15 22.85 12.92
CA SER A 322 -30.40 22.23 14.00
C SER A 322 -30.90 20.82 14.28
N LEU A 323 -30.00 19.97 14.78
CA LEU A 323 -30.34 18.62 15.20
C LEU A 323 -31.19 18.65 16.48
N PRO A 324 -32.22 17.81 16.61
CA PRO A 324 -33.00 17.71 17.83
C PRO A 324 -32.11 17.28 19.02
N ARG A 325 -32.20 18.01 20.14
CA ARG A 325 -31.65 17.54 21.43
C ARG A 325 -32.66 16.63 22.12
N ASP A 326 -32.18 15.66 22.88
CA ASP A 326 -33.06 14.70 23.58
C ASP A 326 -34.10 15.42 24.44
N GLY A 327 -35.36 15.02 24.31
CA GLY A 327 -36.52 15.59 25.03
C GLY A 327 -37.11 16.89 24.46
N LYS A 328 -36.54 17.49 23.40
CA LYS A 328 -37.12 18.70 22.76
C LYS A 328 -38.08 18.37 21.61
N LYS A 329 -39.05 19.28 21.37
CA LYS A 329 -39.92 19.23 20.18
C LYS A 329 -39.06 19.22 18.92
N PHE A 330 -39.45 18.41 17.94
CA PHE A 330 -38.83 18.30 16.62
C PHE A 330 -39.90 18.43 15.54
N GLN A 331 -39.50 18.89 14.36
CA GLN A 331 -40.36 18.93 13.19
C GLN A 331 -39.94 17.84 12.21
N ARG A 332 -40.91 17.35 11.44
CA ARG A 332 -40.69 16.35 10.39
C ARG A 332 -40.62 17.06 9.04
N TRP A 333 -39.53 16.86 8.34
CA TRP A 333 -39.27 17.49 7.05
C TRP A 333 -39.06 16.42 5.98
N THR A 334 -39.61 16.61 4.79
CA THR A 334 -39.20 15.81 3.63
C THR A 334 -37.89 16.35 3.07
N ILE A 335 -37.14 15.51 2.34
CA ILE A 335 -35.89 15.95 1.71
C ILE A 335 -36.10 17.14 0.78
N GLY A 336 -37.24 17.19 0.07
CA GLY A 336 -37.59 18.30 -0.83
C GLY A 336 -37.83 19.61 -0.06
N GLN A 337 -38.51 19.54 1.10
CA GLN A 337 -38.73 20.73 1.93
C GLN A 337 -37.42 21.27 2.50
N ILE A 338 -36.51 20.40 2.94
CA ILE A 338 -35.17 20.82 3.41
C ILE A 338 -34.41 21.49 2.26
N TYR A 339 -34.42 20.87 1.08
CA TYR A 339 -33.77 21.39 -0.11
C TYR A 339 -34.30 22.77 -0.50
N GLU A 340 -35.62 22.98 -0.47
CA GLU A 340 -36.23 24.27 -0.76
C GLU A 340 -35.84 25.36 0.24
N VAL A 341 -35.83 25.05 1.55
CA VAL A 341 -35.42 26.01 2.58
C VAL A 341 -33.97 26.44 2.36
N MET A 342 -33.07 25.48 2.13
CA MET A 342 -31.66 25.78 1.87
C MET A 342 -31.46 26.53 0.55
N LYS A 343 -32.20 26.15 -0.51
CA LYS A 343 -32.14 26.85 -1.81
C LYS A 343 -32.64 28.28 -1.72
N ARG A 344 -33.64 28.57 -0.86
CA ARG A 344 -34.09 29.95 -0.59
C ARG A 344 -33.05 30.74 0.20
N ALA A 345 -32.33 30.10 1.13
CA ALA A 345 -31.28 30.74 1.90
C ALA A 345 -30.04 31.07 1.06
N SER A 346 -29.61 30.15 0.18
CA SER A 346 -28.55 30.39 -0.80
C SER A 346 -28.79 29.59 -2.09
N PRO A 347 -29.33 30.25 -3.14
CA PRO A 347 -29.53 29.61 -4.44
C PRO A 347 -28.21 29.19 -5.10
N GLU A 348 -27.11 29.90 -4.82
CA GLU A 348 -25.80 29.65 -5.43
C GLU A 348 -25.16 28.37 -4.87
N THR A 349 -25.13 28.22 -3.55
CA THR A 349 -24.58 27.02 -2.88
C THR A 349 -25.33 25.75 -3.29
N MET A 350 -26.64 25.86 -3.51
CA MET A 350 -27.51 24.73 -3.84
C MET A 350 -27.62 24.44 -5.35
N ARG A 351 -26.90 25.18 -6.21
CA ARG A 351 -27.04 25.08 -7.67
C ARG A 351 -26.72 23.69 -8.22
N ASP A 352 -25.65 23.06 -7.74
CA ASP A 352 -25.13 21.78 -8.24
C ASP A 352 -25.42 20.59 -7.30
N VAL A 353 -26.15 20.82 -6.20
CA VAL A 353 -26.44 19.80 -5.20
C VAL A 353 -27.52 18.85 -5.71
N LYS A 354 -27.16 17.62 -6.05
CA LYS A 354 -28.12 16.59 -6.47
C LYS A 354 -28.89 16.05 -5.26
N MET A 355 -30.23 16.04 -5.33
CA MET A 355 -31.11 15.63 -4.22
C MET A 355 -30.82 14.21 -3.69
N ARG A 356 -30.40 13.27 -4.55
CA ARG A 356 -29.99 11.91 -4.15
C ARG A 356 -28.70 11.88 -3.32
N VAL A 357 -27.75 12.76 -3.63
CA VAL A 357 -26.48 12.91 -2.88
C VAL A 357 -26.77 13.59 -1.54
N PHE A 358 -27.62 14.61 -1.57
CA PHE A 358 -28.02 15.36 -0.38
C PHE A 358 -28.64 14.47 0.71
N GLY A 359 -29.48 13.49 0.35
CA GLY A 359 -30.07 12.56 1.32
C GLY A 359 -29.04 11.68 2.04
N LYS A 360 -27.96 11.27 1.35
CA LYS A 360 -26.83 10.58 1.98
C LYS A 360 -26.08 11.52 2.93
N HIS A 361 -25.91 12.77 2.52
CA HIS A 361 -25.22 13.78 3.32
C HIS A 361 -25.94 14.11 4.62
N LEU A 362 -27.28 14.21 4.60
CA LEU A 362 -28.10 14.35 5.83
C LEU A 362 -27.84 13.21 6.83
N ALA A 363 -27.73 11.97 6.34
CA ALA A 363 -27.44 10.82 7.20
C ALA A 363 -26.03 10.90 7.81
N LEU A 364 -25.03 11.38 7.05
CA LEU A 364 -23.67 11.62 7.55
C LEU A 364 -23.62 12.71 8.63
N MET A 365 -24.45 13.75 8.51
CA MET A 365 -24.61 14.79 9.53
C MET A 365 -25.36 14.32 10.79
N GLY A 366 -25.71 13.03 10.90
CA GLY A 366 -26.41 12.49 12.05
C GLY A 366 -27.91 12.84 12.09
N VAL A 367 -28.49 13.28 10.98
CA VAL A 367 -29.93 13.56 10.89
C VAL A 367 -30.71 12.26 10.96
N LYS A 368 -31.58 12.12 11.97
CA LYS A 368 -32.42 10.94 12.15
C LYS A 368 -33.46 10.86 11.01
N LYS A 369 -33.48 9.71 10.32
CA LYS A 369 -34.43 9.40 9.25
C LYS A 369 -35.55 8.48 9.75
N LEU A 370 -36.79 8.84 9.47
CA LEU A 370 -38.00 8.07 9.75
C LEU A 370 -38.65 7.63 8.44
N ARG A 371 -38.84 6.32 8.26
CA ARG A 371 -39.53 5.79 7.07
C ARG A 371 -41.03 5.79 7.32
N THR A 372 -41.80 6.43 6.43
CA THR A 372 -43.27 6.52 6.53
C THR A 372 -43.94 5.98 5.28
N HIS A 373 -45.27 5.76 5.32
CA HIS A 373 -46.05 5.36 4.14
C HIS A 373 -45.99 6.37 2.99
N TYR A 374 -45.66 7.64 3.26
CA TYR A 374 -45.56 8.74 2.29
C TYR A 374 -44.11 9.05 1.88
N GLY A 375 -43.14 8.23 2.28
CA GLY A 375 -41.71 8.41 2.00
C GLY A 375 -40.85 8.66 3.23
N ASP A 376 -39.56 8.97 2.99
CA ASP A 376 -38.58 9.25 4.04
C ASP A 376 -38.75 10.67 4.61
N GLN A 377 -38.90 10.77 5.92
CA GLN A 377 -38.94 12.03 6.67
C GLN A 377 -37.71 12.17 7.57
N TYR A 378 -37.27 13.40 7.80
CA TYR A 378 -36.08 13.75 8.56
C TYR A 378 -36.47 14.60 9.77
N LEU A 379 -35.89 14.30 10.93
CA LEU A 379 -36.22 14.96 12.20
C LEU A 379 -35.27 16.14 12.44
N LEU A 380 -35.79 17.36 12.37
CA LEU A 380 -35.00 18.60 12.44
C LEU A 380 -35.77 19.72 13.14
N ASN A 381 -35.03 20.70 13.65
CA ASN A 381 -35.57 21.99 14.08
C ASN A 381 -35.12 23.07 13.11
N ARG A 382 -36.06 23.87 12.62
CA ARG A 382 -35.73 25.08 11.85
C ARG A 382 -35.25 26.17 12.81
N LEU A 383 -34.20 26.88 12.40
CA LEU A 383 -33.65 28.04 13.12
C LEU A 383 -34.42 29.32 12.81
#